data_AF-A0A6J0G7I6-F1
#
_entry.id   AF-A0A6J0G7I6-F1
#
_cell.length_a   1.000
_cell.length_b   1.000
_cell.length_c   1.000
_cell.angle_alpha   90.00
_cell.angle_beta   90.00
_cell.angle_gamma   90.00
#
_symmetry.space_group_name_H-M   'P 1'
#
loop_
_entity.id
_entity.type
_entity.pdbx_description
1 polymer ?
#
loop_
_entity_poly.entity_id
_entity_poly.type
_entity_poly.pdbx_seq_one_letter_code
_entity_poly.pdbx_strand_id
1 'polypeptide(L)'
;MDSLVQILDALESPARGGSPGSVPALARALGVCSTPGCRAVLGEPPEPPPAPAALPPEQWRLLRELLRPEPAAPERGAVLAPDGSTVALGPLLAGMEAGLRLGGGSEGPWAPLPTLRPPLDPLLAVTVAEVLGTSFLLARGDGDGAALGPGGCWDDVDDPQNYTLTGPPTLVPDAVANGAMDGMVLGARLAREPAPLAELLRGYYGTGNGSERGRPPSSYRRRDFGALAGPGKLEEELVAVLELLRVLPPTRGLLEGVGPGEVAAVARRAAGEFTRRYV
;
A
#
# COMPACT_ATOMS: atom_id res chain seq x y z
N MET A 1 8.54 -10.20 7.72
CA MET A 1 8.01 -9.04 8.46
C MET A 1 8.96 -8.59 9.57
N ASP A 2 9.51 -9.51 10.38
CA ASP A 2 10.35 -9.16 11.54
C ASP A 2 11.56 -8.29 11.22
N SER A 3 12.31 -8.60 10.15
CA SER A 3 13.44 -7.78 9.70
C SER A 3 13.00 -6.35 9.36
N LEU A 4 11.82 -6.17 8.75
CA LEU A 4 11.28 -4.84 8.50
C LEU A 4 10.98 -4.11 9.82
N VAL A 5 10.30 -4.76 10.76
CA VAL A 5 9.98 -4.15 12.06
C VAL A 5 11.25 -3.74 12.81
N GLN A 6 12.31 -4.56 12.77
CA GLN A 6 13.61 -4.21 13.36
C GLN A 6 14.27 -3.00 12.68
N ILE A 7 14.20 -2.93 11.34
CA ILE A 7 14.70 -1.78 10.57
C ILE A 7 13.93 -0.51 10.94
N LEU A 8 12.59 -0.57 11.00
CA LEU A 8 11.77 0.58 11.37
C LEU A 8 12.08 1.01 12.81
N ASP A 9 12.17 0.08 13.76
CA ASP A 9 12.49 0.35 15.16
C ASP A 9 13.83 1.11 15.29
N ALA A 10 14.83 0.71 14.49
CA ALA A 10 16.11 1.41 14.44
C ALA A 10 16.00 2.83 13.86
N LEU A 11 15.22 3.02 12.79
CA LEU A 11 14.98 4.31 12.15
C LEU A 11 14.13 5.27 12.99
N GLU A 12 13.29 4.75 13.87
CA GLU A 12 12.42 5.55 14.73
C GLU A 12 13.07 5.86 16.09
N SER A 13 14.10 5.10 16.48
CA SER A 13 14.79 5.25 17.78
C SER A 13 15.65 6.51 17.87
N PRO A 14 15.32 7.49 18.74
CA PRO A 14 16.13 8.70 18.92
C PRO A 14 17.55 8.39 19.42
N ALA A 15 17.70 7.30 20.19
CA ALA A 15 18.99 6.85 20.69
C ALA A 15 19.95 6.41 19.56
N ARG A 16 19.42 6.09 18.37
CA ARG A 16 20.18 5.77 17.16
C ARG A 16 20.23 6.92 16.15
N GLY A 17 19.78 8.11 16.55
CA GLY A 17 19.67 9.27 15.66
C GLY A 17 18.46 9.22 14.72
N GLY A 18 17.50 8.33 14.99
CA GLY A 18 16.26 8.19 14.25
C GLY A 18 15.17 9.19 14.65
N SER A 19 14.09 9.25 13.87
CA SER A 19 12.90 10.07 14.16
C SER A 19 11.64 9.37 13.64
N PRO A 20 10.59 9.17 14.48
CA PRO A 20 9.37 8.48 14.08
C PRO A 20 8.69 9.07 12.83
N GLY A 21 8.72 10.39 12.68
CA GLY A 21 8.14 11.06 11.51
C GLY A 21 8.93 10.89 10.20
N SER A 22 10.15 10.34 10.25
CA SER A 22 11.01 10.25 9.06
C SER A 22 10.77 9.01 8.21
N VAL A 23 10.22 7.93 8.78
CA VAL A 23 10.07 6.64 8.09
C VAL A 23 9.17 6.72 6.85
N PRO A 24 7.97 7.34 6.90
CA PRO A 24 7.13 7.44 5.71
C PRO A 24 7.81 8.25 4.59
N ALA A 25 8.47 9.36 4.94
CA ALA A 25 9.22 10.17 3.97
C ALA A 25 10.40 9.41 3.35
N LEU A 26 11.11 8.61 4.16
CA LEU A 26 12.15 7.71 3.68
C LEU A 26 11.59 6.65 2.72
N ALA A 27 10.47 6.03 3.08
CA ALA A 27 9.82 5.03 2.24
C ALA A 27 9.42 5.62 0.88
N ARG A 28 8.89 6.85 0.86
CA ARG A 28 8.62 7.62 -0.37
C ARG A 28 9.87 7.86 -1.19
N ALA A 29 10.95 8.28 -0.55
CA ALA A 29 12.24 8.52 -1.21
C ALA A 29 12.79 7.23 -1.86
N LEU A 30 12.51 6.07 -1.27
CA LEU A 30 12.94 4.77 -1.77
C LEU A 30 12.01 4.17 -2.84
N GLY A 31 10.86 4.79 -3.10
CA GLY A 31 9.99 4.44 -4.22
C GLY A 31 8.57 4.02 -3.85
N VAL A 32 8.20 4.00 -2.57
CA VAL A 32 6.79 3.81 -2.19
C VAL A 32 5.93 4.91 -2.83
N CYS A 33 4.74 4.54 -3.32
CA CYS A 33 3.77 5.49 -3.88
C CYS A 33 4.30 6.22 -5.16
N SER A 34 5.09 5.55 -6.00
CA SER A 34 5.68 6.16 -7.19
C SER A 34 4.70 6.37 -8.36
N THR A 35 3.45 5.91 -8.25
CA THR A 35 2.44 5.98 -9.31
C THR A 35 1.85 7.39 -9.45
N PRO A 36 1.36 7.78 -10.64
CA PRO A 36 0.89 9.14 -10.89
C PRO A 36 -0.26 9.59 -9.98
N GLY A 37 -1.26 8.73 -9.72
CA GLY A 37 -2.36 9.05 -8.80
C GLY A 37 -1.86 9.22 -7.36
N CYS A 38 -0.98 8.34 -6.92
CA CYS A 38 -0.41 8.39 -5.59
C CYS A 38 0.45 9.65 -5.38
N ARG A 39 1.22 10.10 -6.38
CA ARG A 39 1.92 11.39 -6.36
C ARG A 39 0.96 12.58 -6.37
N ALA A 40 -0.16 12.49 -7.07
CA ALA A 40 -1.17 13.54 -7.02
C ALA A 40 -1.75 13.70 -5.60
N VAL A 41 -1.80 12.62 -4.81
CA VAL A 41 -2.27 12.64 -3.41
C VAL A 41 -1.16 13.03 -2.43
N LEU A 42 0.01 12.37 -2.45
CA LEU A 42 1.07 12.55 -1.45
C LEU A 42 2.16 13.57 -1.85
N GLY A 43 2.07 14.16 -3.05
CA GLY A 43 3.08 15.05 -3.63
C GLY A 43 4.20 14.28 -4.33
N GLU A 44 5.23 14.98 -4.82
CA GLU A 44 6.42 14.30 -5.36
C GLU A 44 7.26 13.69 -4.22
N PRO A 45 7.89 12.51 -4.44
CA PRO A 45 8.77 11.92 -3.45
C PRO A 45 10.02 12.80 -3.26
N PRO A 46 10.56 12.89 -2.03
CA PRO A 46 11.83 13.55 -1.79
C PRO A 46 12.98 12.76 -2.43
N GLU A 47 14.15 13.39 -2.56
CA GLU A 47 15.34 12.70 -3.03
C GLU A 47 15.76 11.57 -2.07
N PRO A 48 16.21 10.41 -2.58
CA PRO A 48 16.70 9.32 -1.75
C PRO A 48 17.88 9.78 -0.88
N PRO A 49 17.80 9.65 0.45
CA PRO A 49 18.92 10.04 1.31
C PRO A 49 20.08 9.02 1.20
N PRO A 50 21.29 9.40 1.65
CA PRO A 50 22.35 8.44 1.90
C PRO A 50 21.94 7.43 2.99
N ALA A 51 22.74 6.38 3.17
CA ALA A 51 22.49 5.37 4.19
C ALA A 51 22.35 6.01 5.58
N PRO A 52 21.23 5.80 6.30
CA PRO A 52 21.04 6.34 7.64
C PRO A 52 22.07 5.75 8.61
N ALA A 53 22.65 6.58 9.48
CA ALA A 53 23.59 6.11 10.51
C ALA A 53 22.97 5.11 11.49
N ALA A 54 21.64 5.15 11.65
CA ALA A 54 20.87 4.23 12.48
C ALA A 54 20.87 2.78 11.97
N LEU A 55 21.21 2.55 10.69
CA LEU A 55 21.11 1.24 10.04
C LEU A 55 22.48 0.69 9.62
N PRO A 56 22.75 -0.60 9.90
CA PRO A 56 23.81 -1.33 9.24
C PRO A 56 23.65 -1.34 7.70
N PRO A 57 24.75 -1.44 6.92
CA PRO A 57 24.69 -1.43 5.46
C PRO A 57 23.79 -2.52 4.85
N GLU A 58 23.75 -3.70 5.46
CA GLU A 58 22.91 -4.82 5.02
C GLU A 58 21.41 -4.56 5.20
N GLN A 59 21.04 -3.95 6.33
CA GLN A 59 19.66 -3.55 6.62
C GLN A 59 19.20 -2.43 5.70
N TRP A 60 20.09 -1.47 5.42
CA TRP A 60 19.82 -0.42 4.44
C TRP A 60 19.62 -0.98 3.03
N ARG A 61 20.47 -1.93 2.61
CA ARG A 61 20.33 -2.61 1.31
C ARG A 61 19.00 -3.36 1.23
N LEU A 62 18.66 -4.14 2.25
CA LEU A 62 17.39 -4.87 2.31
C LEU A 62 16.19 -3.91 2.19
N LEU A 63 16.19 -2.81 2.97
CA LEU A 63 15.11 -1.83 2.90
C LEU A 63 14.97 -1.22 1.49
N ARG A 64 16.08 -0.88 0.84
CA ARG A 64 16.07 -0.39 -0.54
C ARG A 64 15.55 -1.43 -1.53
N GLU A 65 15.92 -2.69 -1.36
CA GLU A 65 15.46 -3.77 -2.22
C GLU A 65 13.95 -3.98 -2.07
N LEU A 66 13.44 -3.95 -0.84
CA LEU A 66 12.01 -4.12 -0.51
C LEU A 66 11.11 -2.96 -0.96
N LEU A 67 11.61 -1.72 -0.94
CA LEU A 67 10.81 -0.53 -1.25
C LEU A 67 10.97 -0.02 -2.68
N ARG A 68 11.89 -0.63 -3.44
CA ARG A 68 12.12 -0.28 -4.84
C ARG A 68 10.86 -0.57 -5.66
N PRO A 69 10.41 0.37 -6.51
CA PRO A 69 9.27 0.15 -7.39
C PRO A 69 9.64 -0.89 -8.45
N GLU A 70 8.78 -1.89 -8.63
CA GLU A 70 8.92 -2.84 -9.72
C GLU A 70 7.56 -3.11 -10.38
N PRO A 71 7.10 -2.24 -11.29
CA PRO A 71 5.76 -2.30 -11.86
C PRO A 71 5.42 -3.63 -12.56
N ALA A 72 6.44 -4.32 -13.11
CA ALA A 72 6.30 -5.61 -13.77
C ALA A 72 6.25 -6.81 -12.81
N ALA A 73 6.63 -6.59 -11.54
CA ALA A 73 6.68 -7.60 -10.50
C ALA A 73 6.32 -6.96 -9.14
N PRO A 74 5.07 -6.47 -9.00
CA PRO A 74 4.65 -5.68 -7.83
C PRO A 74 4.72 -6.47 -6.51
N GLU A 75 4.88 -7.79 -6.57
CA GLU A 75 5.12 -8.68 -5.43
C GLU A 75 6.55 -8.66 -4.89
N ARG A 76 7.55 -8.14 -5.62
CA ARG A 76 8.97 -8.13 -5.19
C ARG A 76 9.27 -7.23 -3.99
N GLY A 77 8.32 -6.38 -3.60
CA GLY A 77 8.33 -5.62 -2.34
C GLY A 77 7.46 -6.24 -1.25
N ALA A 78 7.12 -7.53 -1.35
CA ALA A 78 6.30 -8.22 -0.37
C ALA A 78 7.13 -8.91 0.70
N VAL A 79 6.49 -9.13 1.85
CA VAL A 79 7.07 -9.87 2.99
C VAL A 79 6.08 -10.91 3.49
N LEU A 80 6.59 -12.02 4.00
CA LEU A 80 5.80 -12.96 4.79
C LEU A 80 5.51 -12.34 6.17
N ALA A 81 4.23 -12.28 6.53
CA ALA A 81 3.75 -11.87 7.83
C ALA A 81 3.54 -13.10 8.76
N PRO A 82 3.63 -12.93 10.09
CA PRO A 82 3.48 -14.04 11.04
C PRO A 82 2.13 -14.75 10.99
N ASP A 83 1.10 -14.10 10.48
CA ASP A 83 -0.21 -14.71 10.27
C ASP A 83 -0.33 -15.57 9.00
N GLY A 84 0.81 -15.81 8.33
CA GLY A 84 0.93 -16.65 7.13
C GLY A 84 0.56 -15.93 5.84
N SER A 85 0.20 -14.65 5.89
CA SER A 85 -0.09 -13.86 4.68
C SER A 85 1.18 -13.27 4.07
N THR A 86 1.17 -13.12 2.75
CA THR A 86 2.15 -12.29 2.03
C THR A 86 1.60 -10.87 1.87
N VAL A 87 2.39 -9.86 2.20
CA VAL A 87 1.96 -8.45 2.23
C VAL A 87 2.94 -7.57 1.46
N ALA A 88 2.46 -6.86 0.44
CA ALA A 88 3.25 -5.87 -0.29
C ALA A 88 3.43 -4.59 0.55
N LEU A 89 4.68 -4.14 0.69
CA LEU A 89 5.01 -2.98 1.54
C LEU A 89 4.65 -1.64 0.93
N GLY A 90 4.65 -1.54 -0.40
CA GLY A 90 4.29 -0.30 -1.11
C GLY A 90 2.93 0.28 -0.68
N PRO A 91 1.82 -0.40 -0.94
CA PRO A 91 0.50 0.10 -0.56
C PRO A 91 0.32 0.18 0.98
N LEU A 92 0.97 -0.72 1.74
CA LEU A 92 0.95 -0.68 3.21
C LEU A 92 1.50 0.64 3.75
N LEU A 93 2.73 1.00 3.36
CA LEU A 93 3.40 2.19 3.86
C LEU A 93 2.80 3.48 3.27
N ALA A 94 2.29 3.45 2.04
CA ALA A 94 1.57 4.58 1.45
C ALA A 94 0.29 4.93 2.25
N GLY A 95 -0.47 3.92 2.66
CA GLY A 95 -1.65 4.10 3.51
C GLY A 95 -1.31 4.67 4.88
N MET A 96 -0.22 4.20 5.51
CA MET A 96 0.25 4.75 6.78
C MET A 96 0.65 6.21 6.68
N GLU A 97 1.36 6.60 5.62
CA GLU A 97 1.72 7.99 5.39
C GLU A 97 0.47 8.87 5.21
N ALA A 98 -0.45 8.46 4.34
CA ALA A 98 -1.71 9.18 4.14
C ALA A 98 -2.47 9.34 5.46
N GLY A 99 -2.51 8.31 6.30
CA GLY A 99 -3.07 8.35 7.64
C GLY A 99 -2.43 9.41 8.54
N LEU A 100 -1.09 9.39 8.64
CA LEU A 100 -0.34 10.39 9.42
C LEU A 100 -0.59 11.82 8.93
N ARG A 101 -0.67 12.04 7.61
CA ARG A 101 -0.95 13.37 7.04
C ARG A 101 -2.39 13.82 7.28
N LEU A 102 -3.35 12.90 7.28
CA LEU A 102 -4.75 13.19 7.61
C LEU A 102 -4.93 13.56 9.09
N GLY A 103 -4.22 12.89 10.00
CA GLY A 103 -4.30 13.15 11.44
C GLY A 103 -3.47 14.33 11.93
N GLY A 104 -2.41 14.70 11.18
CA GLY A 104 -1.39 15.66 11.62
C GLY A 104 -1.84 17.11 11.81
N GLY A 105 -3.04 17.50 11.37
CA GLY A 105 -3.50 18.89 11.40
C GLY A 105 -2.53 19.85 10.68
N SER A 106 -2.77 21.16 10.77
CA SER A 106 -1.88 22.19 10.21
C SER A 106 -0.62 22.45 11.05
N GLU A 107 -0.46 21.78 12.20
CA GLU A 107 0.64 21.98 13.16
C GLU A 107 1.59 20.78 13.30
N GLY A 108 1.29 19.65 12.65
CA GLY A 108 2.17 18.49 12.58
C GLY A 108 3.33 18.68 11.59
N PRO A 109 4.34 17.79 11.58
CA PRO A 109 5.47 17.85 10.65
C PRO A 109 5.09 17.55 9.19
N TRP A 110 3.81 17.26 8.94
CA TRP A 110 3.30 16.80 7.66
C TRP A 110 2.60 17.92 6.91
N ALA A 111 2.92 18.08 5.63
CA ALA A 111 2.18 18.98 4.76
C ALA A 111 0.73 18.50 4.57
N PRO A 112 -0.27 19.40 4.57
CA PRO A 112 -1.65 19.06 4.26
C PRO A 112 -1.77 18.38 2.90
N LEU A 113 -2.70 17.44 2.79
CA LEU A 113 -3.01 16.80 1.51
C LEU A 113 -3.69 17.80 0.56
N PRO A 114 -3.41 17.73 -0.75
CA PRO A 114 -4.04 18.60 -1.73
C PRO A 114 -5.53 18.28 -1.86
N THR A 115 -6.34 19.30 -2.14
CA THR A 115 -7.74 19.12 -2.52
C THR A 115 -7.82 18.68 -3.98
N LEU A 116 -8.20 17.43 -4.21
CA LEU A 116 -8.30 16.85 -5.56
C LEU A 116 -9.67 17.08 -6.19
N ARG A 117 -9.72 17.04 -7.52
CA ARG A 117 -10.94 17.09 -8.32
C ARG A 117 -10.91 15.96 -9.37
N PRO A 118 -11.87 15.01 -9.35
CA PRO A 118 -12.94 14.87 -8.34
C PRO A 118 -12.38 14.62 -6.93
N PRO A 119 -13.15 14.92 -5.87
CA PRO A 119 -12.76 14.54 -4.51
C PRO A 119 -12.66 13.02 -4.41
N LEU A 120 -11.67 12.54 -3.67
CA LEU A 120 -11.42 11.13 -3.43
C LEU A 120 -10.90 10.94 -2.00
N ASP A 121 -11.10 9.75 -1.45
CA ASP A 121 -10.55 9.32 -0.16
C ASP A 121 -9.04 9.06 -0.32
N PRO A 122 -8.16 9.85 0.31
CA PRO A 122 -6.72 9.70 0.14
C PRO A 122 -6.21 8.32 0.54
N LEU A 123 -6.81 7.67 1.54
CA LEU A 123 -6.40 6.32 1.95
C LEU A 123 -6.71 5.31 0.86
N LEU A 124 -7.90 5.36 0.27
CA LEU A 124 -8.26 4.43 -0.82
C LEU A 124 -7.45 4.71 -2.08
N ALA A 125 -7.23 5.97 -2.43
CA ALA A 125 -6.46 6.33 -3.63
C ALA A 125 -5.02 5.80 -3.60
N VAL A 126 -4.31 5.96 -2.48
CA VAL A 126 -2.89 5.58 -2.38
C VAL A 126 -2.67 4.09 -2.09
N THR A 127 -3.70 3.37 -1.61
CA THR A 127 -3.59 1.95 -1.25
C THR A 127 -4.09 1.03 -2.34
N VAL A 128 -5.34 1.21 -2.80
CA VAL A 128 -6.03 0.21 -3.63
C VAL A 128 -6.63 0.80 -4.90
N ALA A 129 -7.23 1.99 -4.87
CA ALA A 129 -8.10 2.44 -5.95
C ALA A 129 -7.34 2.66 -7.25
N GLU A 130 -6.17 3.33 -7.23
CA GLU A 130 -5.38 3.56 -8.46
C GLU A 130 -4.96 2.22 -9.10
N VAL A 131 -4.37 1.32 -8.32
CA VAL A 131 -3.83 0.06 -8.85
C VAL A 131 -4.95 -0.88 -9.30
N LEU A 132 -6.06 -0.93 -8.56
CA LEU A 132 -7.23 -1.74 -8.90
C LEU A 132 -7.94 -1.22 -10.15
N GLY A 133 -8.18 0.10 -10.23
CA GLY A 133 -8.78 0.74 -11.39
C GLY A 133 -7.93 0.53 -12.64
N THR A 134 -6.61 0.71 -12.53
CA THR A 134 -5.66 0.50 -13.64
C THR A 134 -5.63 -0.98 -14.07
N SER A 135 -5.63 -1.93 -13.13
CA SER A 135 -5.64 -3.36 -13.44
C SER A 135 -6.84 -3.75 -14.31
N PHE A 136 -8.05 -3.34 -13.89
CA PHE A 136 -9.27 -3.65 -14.65
C PHE A 136 -9.38 -2.85 -15.95
N LEU A 137 -8.85 -1.62 -15.97
CA LEU A 137 -8.80 -0.82 -17.20
C LEU A 137 -7.91 -1.47 -18.25
N LEU A 138 -6.77 -2.06 -17.86
CA LEU A 138 -5.89 -2.76 -18.79
C LEU A 138 -6.48 -4.12 -19.22
N ALA A 139 -7.16 -4.82 -18.32
CA ALA A 139 -7.79 -6.12 -18.61
C ALA A 139 -9.09 -6.03 -19.42
N ARG A 140 -9.65 -4.84 -19.68
CA ARG A 140 -10.98 -4.67 -20.33
C ARG A 140 -11.08 -5.22 -21.76
N GLY A 141 -9.95 -5.36 -22.45
CA GLY A 141 -9.88 -5.90 -23.82
C GLY A 141 -9.58 -7.40 -23.89
N ASP A 142 -9.06 -7.96 -22.80
CA ASP A 142 -8.69 -9.38 -22.70
C ASP A 142 -9.84 -10.14 -22.05
N GLY A 143 -10.73 -10.71 -22.85
CA GLY A 143 -11.95 -11.39 -22.40
C GLY A 143 -11.77 -12.48 -21.33
N ASP A 144 -10.55 -13.00 -21.17
CA ASP A 144 -10.14 -14.01 -20.17
C ASP A 144 -8.98 -13.54 -19.26
N GLY A 145 -8.54 -12.28 -19.36
CA GLY A 145 -7.42 -11.76 -18.57
C GLY A 145 -7.79 -11.58 -17.09
N ALA A 146 -7.05 -12.22 -16.18
CA ALA A 146 -7.21 -12.00 -14.75
C ALA A 146 -6.74 -10.58 -14.38
N ALA A 147 -7.59 -9.80 -13.71
CA ALA A 147 -7.25 -8.47 -13.20
C ALA A 147 -6.86 -8.48 -11.70
N LEU A 148 -7.01 -9.62 -11.04
CA LEU A 148 -6.72 -9.84 -9.62
C LEU A 148 -5.94 -11.14 -9.43
N GLY A 149 -5.12 -11.17 -8.37
CA GLY A 149 -4.27 -12.31 -8.07
C GLY A 149 -3.10 -12.42 -9.05
N PRO A 150 -2.44 -13.57 -9.14
CA PRO A 150 -2.58 -14.72 -8.25
C PRO A 150 -1.94 -14.48 -6.88
N GLY A 151 -2.06 -15.48 -6.02
CA GLY A 151 -1.15 -15.66 -4.88
C GLY A 151 0.18 -16.27 -5.33
N GLY A 152 0.90 -16.82 -4.36
CA GLY A 152 2.26 -17.32 -4.56
C GLY A 152 2.73 -18.10 -3.35
N CYS A 153 3.95 -18.61 -3.45
CA CYS A 153 4.62 -19.37 -2.40
C CYS A 153 5.97 -18.74 -2.09
N TRP A 154 6.35 -18.80 -0.81
CA TRP A 154 7.72 -18.54 -0.38
C TRP A 154 8.57 -19.80 -0.56
N ASP A 155 9.85 -19.61 -0.79
CA ASP A 155 10.86 -20.68 -0.82
C ASP A 155 11.04 -21.34 0.55
N ASP A 156 11.00 -20.55 1.61
CA ASP A 156 11.06 -20.98 3.00
C ASP A 156 10.10 -20.14 3.87
N VAL A 157 9.54 -20.73 4.93
CA VAL A 157 8.60 -20.04 5.84
C VAL A 157 9.27 -19.46 7.08
N ASP A 158 10.40 -20.04 7.49
CA ASP A 158 11.19 -19.63 8.64
C ASP A 158 12.23 -18.57 8.22
N ASP A 159 12.77 -18.67 7.00
CA ASP A 159 13.68 -17.68 6.39
C ASP A 159 13.26 -17.32 4.94
N PRO A 160 12.12 -16.63 4.74
CA PRO A 160 11.58 -16.30 3.43
C PRO A 160 12.48 -15.32 2.66
N GLN A 161 12.99 -15.74 1.50
CA GLN A 161 13.85 -14.91 0.64
C GLN A 161 13.22 -14.64 -0.73
N ASN A 162 12.53 -15.64 -1.30
CA ASN A 162 11.99 -15.56 -2.66
C ASN A 162 10.50 -15.89 -2.68
N TYR A 163 9.69 -14.96 -3.16
CA TYR A 163 8.26 -15.17 -3.41
C TYR A 163 8.01 -15.44 -4.89
N THR A 164 7.35 -16.56 -5.19
CA THR A 164 7.04 -16.98 -6.57
C THR A 164 5.53 -17.04 -6.78
N LEU A 165 5.03 -16.33 -7.78
CA LEU A 165 3.61 -16.36 -8.15
C LEU A 165 3.21 -17.73 -8.72
N THR A 166 2.00 -18.19 -8.38
CA THR A 166 1.45 -19.46 -8.89
C THR A 166 0.79 -19.33 -10.27
N GLY A 167 0.83 -18.14 -10.87
CA GLY A 167 0.20 -17.84 -12.16
C GLY A 167 0.76 -16.56 -12.78
N PRO A 168 0.18 -16.13 -13.91
CA PRO A 168 0.61 -14.91 -14.60
C PRO A 168 0.49 -13.68 -13.69
N PRO A 169 1.45 -12.75 -13.70
CA PRO A 169 1.38 -11.55 -12.88
C PRO A 169 0.22 -10.65 -13.32
N THR A 170 -0.43 -10.02 -12.34
CA THR A 170 -1.35 -8.89 -12.56
C THR A 170 -0.83 -7.67 -11.80
N LEU A 171 -1.48 -6.51 -11.95
CA LEU A 171 -1.14 -5.36 -11.12
C LEU A 171 -1.57 -5.51 -9.66
N VAL A 172 -2.49 -6.43 -9.36
CA VAL A 172 -3.04 -6.66 -8.01
C VAL A 172 -2.92 -8.13 -7.62
N PRO A 173 -1.70 -8.68 -7.47
CA PRO A 173 -1.52 -9.98 -6.85
C PRO A 173 -2.06 -9.97 -5.41
N ASP A 174 -2.31 -11.15 -4.85
CA ASP A 174 -2.90 -11.27 -3.50
C ASP A 174 -2.07 -10.52 -2.45
N ALA A 175 -0.74 -10.45 -2.64
CA ALA A 175 0.18 -9.68 -1.80
C ALA A 175 -0.10 -8.17 -1.81
N VAL A 176 -0.40 -7.60 -2.98
CA VAL A 176 -0.75 -6.19 -3.14
C VAL A 176 -2.13 -5.92 -2.54
N ALA A 177 -3.10 -6.81 -2.76
CA ALA A 177 -4.42 -6.68 -2.14
C ALA A 177 -4.32 -6.70 -0.60
N ASN A 178 -3.53 -7.61 -0.03
CA ASN A 178 -3.27 -7.67 1.40
C ASN A 178 -2.62 -6.38 1.91
N GLY A 179 -1.53 -5.93 1.28
CA GLY A 179 -0.84 -4.68 1.64
C GLY A 179 -1.73 -3.45 1.54
N ALA A 180 -2.62 -3.40 0.56
CA ALA A 180 -3.58 -2.31 0.40
C ALA A 180 -4.66 -2.29 1.49
N MET A 181 -5.22 -3.45 1.83
CA MET A 181 -6.17 -3.56 2.95
C MET A 181 -5.50 -3.16 4.27
N ASP A 182 -4.31 -3.69 4.53
CA ASP A 182 -3.54 -3.42 5.75
C ASP A 182 -3.12 -1.94 5.83
N GLY A 183 -2.72 -1.34 4.70
CA GLY A 183 -2.40 0.08 4.60
C GLY A 183 -3.60 0.99 4.88
N MET A 184 -4.80 0.63 4.40
CA MET A 184 -6.02 1.37 4.70
C MET A 184 -6.39 1.28 6.18
N VAL A 185 -6.37 0.07 6.76
CA VAL A 185 -6.72 -0.17 8.16
C VAL A 185 -5.76 0.57 9.10
N LEU A 186 -4.45 0.45 8.85
CA LEU A 186 -3.43 1.08 9.68
C LEU A 186 -3.33 2.59 9.45
N GLY A 187 -3.52 3.06 8.22
CA GLY A 187 -3.63 4.48 7.91
C GLY A 187 -4.81 5.14 8.62
N ALA A 188 -6.00 4.52 8.60
CA ALA A 188 -7.17 5.02 9.32
C ALA A 188 -6.94 5.09 10.85
N ARG A 189 -6.17 4.15 11.41
CA ARG A 189 -5.75 4.20 12.82
C ARG A 189 -4.79 5.36 13.08
N LEU A 190 -3.75 5.53 12.27
CA LEU A 190 -2.76 6.59 12.40
C LEU A 190 -3.34 7.99 12.23
N ALA A 191 -4.40 8.14 11.43
CA ALA A 191 -5.13 9.40 11.29
C ALA A 191 -5.84 9.83 12.59
N ARG A 192 -6.15 8.88 13.47
CA ARG A 192 -6.80 9.15 14.77
C ARG A 192 -5.78 9.25 15.89
N GLU A 193 -4.77 8.40 15.86
CA GLU A 193 -3.76 8.26 16.89
C GLU A 193 -2.40 7.95 16.25
N PRO A 194 -1.58 9.00 15.99
CA PRO A 194 -0.22 8.82 15.48
C PRO A 194 0.62 7.98 16.44
N ALA A 195 1.36 7.02 15.89
CA ALA A 195 2.23 6.11 16.65
C ALA A 195 3.47 5.73 15.82
N PRO A 196 4.57 5.29 16.46
CA PRO A 196 5.70 4.69 15.76
C PRO A 196 5.26 3.47 14.93
N LEU A 197 5.71 3.39 13.68
CA LEU A 197 5.32 2.34 12.74
C LEU A 197 5.82 0.97 13.19
N ALA A 198 7.01 0.89 13.80
CA ALA A 198 7.54 -0.37 14.31
C ALA A 198 6.64 -0.97 15.39
N GLU A 199 6.19 -0.14 16.35
CA GLU A 199 5.26 -0.55 17.40
C GLU A 199 3.90 -0.96 16.81
N LEU A 200 3.38 -0.15 15.88
CA LEU A 200 2.11 -0.41 15.22
C LEU A 200 2.11 -1.75 14.46
N LEU A 201 3.15 -1.99 13.66
CA LEU A 201 3.30 -3.24 12.91
C LEU A 201 3.48 -4.44 13.84
N ARG A 202 4.21 -4.27 14.94
CA ARG A 202 4.41 -5.31 15.95
C ARG A 202 3.10 -5.77 16.56
N GLY A 203 2.26 -4.82 17.00
CA GLY A 203 0.94 -5.14 17.53
C GLY A 203 -0.06 -5.64 16.48
N TYR A 204 0.03 -5.16 15.24
CA TYR A 204 -0.92 -5.56 14.19
C TYR A 204 -0.68 -6.97 13.65
N TYR A 205 0.58 -7.31 13.39
CA TYR A 205 0.99 -8.59 12.83
C TYR A 205 1.37 -9.63 13.89
N GLY A 206 1.47 -9.23 15.16
CA GLY A 206 1.90 -10.10 16.25
C GLY A 206 3.38 -10.48 16.17
N THR A 207 4.26 -9.53 15.80
CA THR A 207 5.71 -9.81 15.73
C THR A 207 6.36 -9.70 17.12
N GLY A 208 7.44 -10.44 17.36
CA GLY A 208 8.20 -10.42 18.62
C GLY A 208 7.82 -11.51 19.63
N ASN A 209 8.59 -11.61 20.73
CA ASN A 209 8.50 -12.67 21.74
C ASN A 209 7.22 -12.61 22.62
N GLY A 210 6.26 -11.77 22.25
CA GLY A 210 5.00 -11.59 22.97
C GLY A 210 4.08 -12.76 22.71
N SER A 211 3.92 -13.61 23.72
CA SER A 211 2.96 -14.69 23.79
C SER A 211 1.51 -14.16 23.83
N GLU A 212 1.05 -13.44 22.81
CA GLU A 212 -0.37 -13.13 22.70
C GLU A 212 -1.11 -14.41 22.29
N ARG A 213 -1.82 -14.99 23.26
CA ARG A 213 -2.75 -16.10 23.01
C ARG A 213 -3.91 -15.54 22.19
N GLY A 214 -3.81 -15.64 20.87
CA GLY A 214 -4.86 -15.17 19.98
C GLY A 214 -4.40 -15.06 18.55
N ARG A 215 -5.36 -14.89 17.66
CA ARG A 215 -5.11 -14.59 16.25
C ARG A 215 -4.81 -13.08 16.15
N PRO A 216 -3.70 -12.66 15.52
CA PRO A 216 -3.31 -11.25 15.47
C PRO A 216 -4.34 -10.39 14.73
N PRO A 217 -4.41 -9.07 15.01
CA PRO A 217 -5.35 -8.16 14.33
C PRO A 217 -5.31 -8.27 12.80
N SER A 218 -4.13 -8.48 12.20
CA SER A 218 -3.94 -8.67 10.77
C SER A 218 -4.78 -9.79 10.16
N SER A 219 -5.17 -10.81 10.92
CA SER A 219 -6.03 -11.88 10.42
C SER A 219 -7.50 -11.47 10.24
N TYR A 220 -7.88 -10.28 10.72
CA TYR A 220 -9.21 -9.69 10.54
C TYR A 220 -9.23 -8.58 9.47
N ARG A 221 -8.11 -8.36 8.75
CA ARG A 221 -7.95 -7.27 7.77
C ARG A 221 -9.11 -7.12 6.79
N ARG A 222 -9.66 -8.24 6.32
CA ARG A 222 -10.76 -8.28 5.33
C ARG A 222 -12.02 -7.63 5.87
N ARG A 223 -12.41 -8.04 7.09
CA ARG A 223 -13.54 -7.48 7.84
C ARG A 223 -13.30 -5.99 8.12
N ASP A 224 -12.11 -5.65 8.58
CA ASP A 224 -11.79 -4.29 9.04
C ASP A 224 -11.68 -3.32 7.86
N PHE A 225 -11.09 -3.74 6.75
CA PHE A 225 -11.13 -3.03 5.48
C PHE A 225 -12.58 -2.85 5.01
N GLY A 226 -13.39 -3.91 5.00
CA GLY A 226 -14.79 -3.85 4.58
C GLY A 226 -15.62 -2.84 5.39
N ALA A 227 -15.36 -2.76 6.70
CA ALA A 227 -16.01 -1.78 7.57
C ALA A 227 -15.63 -0.32 7.24
N LEU A 228 -14.40 -0.08 6.76
CA LEU A 228 -13.92 1.27 6.39
C LEU A 228 -14.27 1.66 4.94
N ALA A 229 -14.25 0.69 4.03
CA ALA A 229 -14.54 0.89 2.62
C ALA A 229 -16.05 0.98 2.35
N GLY A 230 -16.90 0.38 3.19
CA GLY A 230 -18.36 0.50 3.11
C GLY A 230 -18.99 -0.03 1.80
N PRO A 231 -20.33 -0.14 1.75
CA PRO A 231 -21.02 -0.52 0.52
C PRO A 231 -20.95 0.60 -0.52
N GLY A 232 -20.54 0.28 -1.75
CA GLY A 232 -20.53 1.20 -2.88
C GLY A 232 -19.39 2.21 -2.91
N LYS A 233 -18.82 2.61 -1.77
CA LYS A 233 -17.74 3.59 -1.71
C LYS A 233 -16.48 3.16 -2.49
N LEU A 234 -16.11 1.87 -2.51
CA LEU A 234 -15.01 1.42 -3.37
C LEU A 234 -15.28 1.67 -4.88
N GLU A 235 -16.51 1.49 -5.35
CA GLU A 235 -16.89 1.79 -6.74
C GLU A 235 -16.78 3.29 -7.03
N GLU A 236 -17.28 4.13 -6.12
CA GLU A 236 -17.21 5.60 -6.24
C GLU A 236 -15.76 6.09 -6.32
N GLU A 237 -14.89 5.59 -5.44
CA GLU A 237 -13.47 5.94 -5.41
C GLU A 237 -12.72 5.44 -6.65
N LEU A 238 -13.11 4.30 -7.21
CA LEU A 238 -12.57 3.79 -8.47
C LEU A 238 -12.97 4.68 -9.66
N VAL A 239 -14.20 5.20 -9.68
CA VAL A 239 -14.59 6.21 -10.69
C VAL A 239 -13.75 7.48 -10.50
N ALA A 240 -13.68 7.98 -9.27
CA ALA A 240 -12.96 9.23 -8.97
C ALA A 240 -11.47 9.15 -9.35
N VAL A 241 -10.79 8.05 -9.01
CA VAL A 241 -9.37 7.88 -9.33
C VAL A 241 -9.16 7.72 -10.84
N LEU A 242 -10.03 7.02 -11.57
CA LEU A 242 -9.92 6.90 -13.02
C LEU A 242 -10.12 8.26 -13.72
N GLU A 243 -11.06 9.08 -13.24
CA GLU A 243 -11.22 10.46 -13.71
C GLU A 243 -10.00 11.33 -13.40
N LEU A 244 -9.37 11.16 -12.23
CA LEU A 244 -8.09 11.81 -11.92
C LEU A 244 -6.98 11.37 -12.89
N LEU A 245 -6.84 10.07 -13.15
CA LEU A 245 -5.84 9.56 -14.08
C LEU A 245 -6.04 10.08 -15.52
N ARG A 246 -7.28 10.41 -15.92
CA ARG A 246 -7.56 10.99 -17.24
C ARG A 246 -6.93 12.37 -17.42
N VAL A 247 -6.80 13.15 -16.33
CA VAL A 247 -6.28 14.52 -16.39
C VAL A 247 -4.78 14.61 -16.07
N LEU A 248 -4.19 13.57 -15.47
CA LEU A 248 -2.76 13.53 -15.19
C LEU A 248 -1.95 13.27 -16.47
N PRO A 249 -0.93 14.08 -16.81
CA PRO A 249 -0.15 13.93 -18.03
C PRO A 249 0.45 12.53 -18.26
N PRO A 250 1.02 11.85 -17.24
CA PRO A 250 1.61 10.51 -17.44
C PRO A 250 0.60 9.41 -17.78
N THR A 251 -0.68 9.61 -17.47
CA THR A 251 -1.72 8.56 -17.57
C THR A 251 -2.84 8.92 -18.55
N ARG A 252 -2.84 10.13 -19.10
CA ARG A 252 -3.88 10.60 -20.04
C ARG A 252 -4.12 9.64 -21.20
N GLY A 253 -3.07 9.02 -21.74
CA GLY A 253 -3.17 8.05 -22.82
C GLY A 253 -3.86 6.73 -22.45
N LEU A 254 -3.85 6.33 -21.17
CA LEU A 254 -4.49 5.08 -20.71
C LEU A 254 -6.01 5.11 -20.87
N LEU A 255 -6.59 6.31 -20.80
CA LEU A 255 -8.02 6.55 -20.80
C LEU A 255 -8.50 7.22 -22.10
N GLU A 256 -7.62 7.34 -23.09
CA GLU A 256 -7.99 7.85 -24.41
C GLU A 256 -9.00 6.90 -25.08
N GLY A 257 -10.13 7.46 -25.53
CA GLY A 257 -11.22 6.68 -26.11
C GLY A 257 -12.11 5.93 -25.09
N VAL A 258 -11.78 5.95 -23.81
CA VAL A 258 -12.60 5.33 -22.75
C VAL A 258 -13.67 6.33 -22.30
N GLY A 259 -14.94 6.04 -22.56
CA GLY A 259 -16.05 6.92 -22.21
C GLY A 259 -16.46 6.86 -20.72
N PRO A 260 -17.22 7.84 -20.19
CA PRO A 260 -17.67 7.83 -18.79
C PRO A 260 -18.49 6.58 -18.40
N GLY A 261 -19.31 6.06 -19.32
CA GLY A 261 -20.07 4.82 -19.09
C GLY A 261 -19.17 3.58 -18.98
N GLU A 262 -18.07 3.54 -19.74
CA GLU A 262 -17.08 2.46 -19.66
C GLU A 262 -16.25 2.55 -18.37
N VAL A 263 -15.86 3.76 -17.95
CA VAL A 263 -15.24 3.99 -16.63
C VAL A 263 -16.12 3.47 -15.51
N ALA A 264 -17.41 3.80 -15.52
CA ALA A 264 -18.36 3.32 -14.51
C ALA A 264 -18.50 1.78 -14.55
N ALA A 265 -18.49 1.16 -15.73
CA ALA A 265 -18.54 -0.29 -15.87
C ALA A 265 -17.27 -0.98 -15.34
N VAL A 266 -16.09 -0.44 -15.65
CA VAL A 266 -14.79 -0.90 -15.14
C VAL A 266 -14.76 -0.80 -13.62
N ALA A 267 -15.13 0.35 -13.05
CA ALA A 267 -15.17 0.57 -11.61
C ALA A 267 -16.13 -0.39 -10.90
N ARG A 268 -17.35 -0.57 -11.41
CA ARG A 268 -18.34 -1.52 -10.87
C ARG A 268 -17.81 -2.95 -10.88
N ARG A 269 -17.21 -3.39 -11.99
CA ARG A 269 -16.63 -4.73 -12.12
C ARG A 269 -15.48 -4.91 -11.13
N ALA A 270 -14.56 -3.96 -11.07
CA ALA A 270 -13.39 -3.98 -10.21
C ALA A 270 -13.77 -4.03 -8.72
N ALA A 271 -14.68 -3.16 -8.28
CA ALA A 271 -15.21 -3.17 -6.91
C ALA A 271 -15.90 -4.50 -6.57
N GLY A 272 -16.76 -5.00 -7.48
CA GLY A 272 -17.51 -6.23 -7.27
C GLY A 272 -16.62 -7.47 -7.18
N GLU A 273 -15.63 -7.59 -8.06
CA GLU A 273 -14.68 -8.71 -8.04
C GLU A 273 -13.72 -8.64 -6.84
N PHE A 274 -13.21 -7.45 -6.51
CA PHE A 274 -12.36 -7.26 -5.33
C PHE A 274 -13.11 -7.63 -4.05
N THR A 275 -14.34 -7.11 -3.88
CA THR A 275 -15.19 -7.41 -2.72
C THR A 275 -15.43 -8.91 -2.63
N ARG A 276 -15.91 -9.57 -3.68
CA ARG A 276 -16.18 -11.03 -3.66
C ARG A 276 -14.95 -11.87 -3.28
N ARG A 277 -13.75 -11.43 -3.64
CA ARG A 277 -12.51 -12.20 -3.39
C ARG A 277 -11.91 -11.92 -2.01
N TYR A 278 -12.01 -10.68 -1.53
CA TYR A 278 -11.24 -10.21 -0.38
C TYR A 278 -12.05 -9.66 0.79
N VAL A 279 -13.35 -9.38 0.65
CA VAL A 279 -14.17 -8.72 1.68
C VAL A 279 -15.42 -9.53 1.97
#